data_AF-A0A850RGN4-F1
#
_entry.id   AF-A0A850RGN4-F1
#
_cell.length_a   1.000
_cell.length_b   1.000
_cell.length_c   1.000
_cell.angle_alpha   90.00
_cell.angle_beta   90.00
_cell.angle_gamma   90.00
#
_symmetry.space_group_name_H-M   'P 1'
#
loop_
_entity.id
_entity.type
_entity.pdbx_description
1 polymer ?
#
loop_
_entity_poly.entity_id
_entity_poly.type
_entity_poly.pdbx_seq_one_letter_code
_entity_poly.pdbx_strand_id
1 'polypeptide(L)'
;MALRIKSHWKDDERERSLPEIASALAYIAWRIALDKTINLHCERFVYRDDVQRLAVIQEYLVFLVQIADRLAHADLDEADRRTLIVEFAKKLFGHVQDNSQDLLGPGDYGAPFIALLDTRSGEYAEFQFADDGPSYAFLRHLGHEIQSIMGESEENRWVIDQVMDKDGWDAYKHFARAYRNLFE
;
A
#
# COMPACT_ATOMS: atom_id res chain seq x y z
N MET A 1 -9.26 12.77 -7.18
CA MET A 1 -9.64 12.41 -8.57
C MET A 1 -10.31 11.04 -8.55
N ALA A 2 -11.16 10.67 -9.51
CA ALA A 2 -11.70 9.30 -9.55
C ALA A 2 -10.60 8.31 -10.00
N LEU A 3 -10.08 7.50 -9.07
CA LEU A 3 -9.07 6.49 -9.36
C LEU A 3 -9.70 5.35 -10.18
N ARG A 4 -9.24 5.18 -11.43
CA ARG A 4 -9.60 4.03 -12.26
C ARG A 4 -8.56 2.92 -12.08
N ILE A 5 -9.00 1.79 -11.54
CA ILE A 5 -8.23 0.56 -11.40
C ILE A 5 -8.68 -0.45 -12.45
N LYS A 6 -7.73 -1.06 -13.15
CA LYS A 6 -7.99 -2.22 -14.02
C LYS A 6 -7.57 -3.47 -13.25
N SER A 7 -8.55 -4.18 -12.72
CA SER A 7 -8.36 -5.38 -11.90
C SER A 7 -8.97 -6.64 -12.51
N HIS A 8 -9.37 -6.59 -13.78
CA HIS A 8 -9.84 -7.78 -14.51
C HIS A 8 -8.84 -8.17 -15.59
N TRP A 9 -8.69 -9.47 -15.76
CA TRP A 9 -7.95 -10.05 -16.87
C TRP A 9 -8.68 -9.82 -18.19
N LYS A 10 -7.97 -9.94 -19.31
CA LYS A 10 -8.57 -9.86 -20.65
C LYS A 10 -9.01 -11.24 -21.16
N ASP A 11 -8.54 -12.29 -20.51
CA ASP A 11 -8.66 -13.68 -20.92
C ASP A 11 -8.95 -14.49 -19.65
N ASP A 12 -10.24 -14.66 -19.38
CA ASP A 12 -10.75 -15.19 -18.11
C ASP A 12 -10.64 -16.73 -18.05
N GLU A 13 -10.37 -17.39 -19.18
CA GLU A 13 -10.20 -18.85 -19.25
C GLU A 13 -8.78 -19.31 -18.87
N ARG A 14 -7.81 -18.39 -18.85
CA ARG A 14 -6.42 -18.70 -18.53
C ARG A 14 -6.17 -18.63 -17.03
N GLU A 15 -5.82 -19.78 -16.44
CA GLU A 15 -5.30 -19.85 -15.07
C GLU A 15 -4.08 -18.94 -14.89
N ARG A 16 -4.08 -18.22 -13.76
CA ARG A 16 -3.03 -17.24 -13.42
C ARG A 16 -2.15 -17.80 -12.32
N SER A 17 -0.85 -17.68 -12.53
CA SER A 17 0.10 -18.03 -11.48
C SER A 17 0.13 -16.95 -10.40
N LEU A 18 0.42 -17.33 -9.16
CA LEU A 18 0.56 -16.37 -8.05
C LEU A 18 1.58 -15.25 -8.33
N PRO A 19 2.73 -15.49 -9.01
CA PRO A 19 3.62 -14.40 -9.41
C PRO A 19 3.00 -13.41 -10.40
N GLU A 20 2.12 -13.85 -11.30
CA GLU A 20 1.38 -12.96 -12.21
C GLU A 20 0.38 -12.10 -11.43
N ILE A 21 -0.37 -12.71 -10.50
CA ILE A 21 -1.29 -12.00 -9.61
C ILE A 21 -0.52 -10.98 -8.74
N ALA A 22 0.59 -11.39 -8.13
CA ALA A 22 1.47 -10.52 -7.35
C ALA A 22 1.98 -9.32 -8.15
N SER A 23 2.33 -9.51 -9.43
CA SER A 23 2.74 -8.41 -10.30
C SER A 23 1.60 -7.43 -10.58
N ALA A 24 0.36 -7.92 -10.74
CA ALA A 24 -0.81 -7.07 -10.91
C ALA A 24 -1.13 -6.30 -9.62
N LEU A 25 -1.06 -6.97 -8.46
CA LEU A 25 -1.23 -6.35 -7.14
C LEU A 25 -0.19 -5.24 -6.90
N ALA A 26 1.09 -5.46 -7.23
CA ALA A 26 2.14 -4.44 -7.16
C ALA A 26 1.82 -3.18 -7.94
N TYR A 27 1.39 -3.35 -9.19
CA TYR A 27 1.01 -2.23 -10.03
C TYR A 27 -0.19 -1.47 -9.46
N ILE A 28 -1.20 -2.19 -8.97
CA ILE A 28 -2.42 -1.59 -8.40
C ILE A 28 -2.11 -0.89 -7.07
N ALA A 29 -1.32 -1.50 -6.20
CA ALA A 29 -0.90 -0.92 -4.93
C ALA A 29 -0.15 0.40 -5.14
N TRP A 30 0.80 0.43 -6.09
CA TRP A 30 1.50 1.66 -6.47
C TRP A 30 0.55 2.76 -6.93
N ARG A 31 -0.42 2.41 -7.79
CA ARG A 31 -1.44 3.35 -8.29
C ARG A 31 -2.31 3.91 -7.17
N ILE A 32 -2.72 3.07 -6.22
CA ILE A 32 -3.51 3.51 -5.05
C ILE A 32 -2.66 4.41 -4.17
N ALA A 33 -1.45 4.00 -3.78
CA ALA A 33 -0.55 4.77 -2.93
C ALA A 33 -0.23 6.16 -3.53
N LEU A 34 0.05 6.22 -4.83
CA LEU A 34 0.27 7.47 -5.54
C LEU A 34 -0.98 8.36 -5.54
N ASP A 35 -2.17 7.79 -5.79
CA ASP A 35 -3.43 8.55 -5.74
C ASP A 35 -3.71 9.13 -4.36
N LYS A 36 -3.51 8.35 -3.28
CA LYS A 36 -3.69 8.87 -1.91
C LYS A 36 -2.68 9.96 -1.57
N THR A 37 -1.44 9.79 -2.01
CA THR A 37 -0.39 10.80 -1.81
C THR A 37 -0.73 12.10 -2.56
N ILE A 38 -1.25 12.02 -3.79
CA ILE A 38 -1.76 13.18 -4.53
C ILE A 38 -2.99 13.78 -3.82
N ASN A 39 -3.88 12.95 -3.29
CA ASN A 39 -5.09 13.39 -2.61
C ASN A 39 -4.77 14.25 -1.37
N LEU A 40 -3.79 13.85 -0.56
CA LEU A 40 -3.33 14.67 0.58
C LEU A 40 -2.93 16.08 0.14
N HIS A 41 -2.25 16.21 -1.01
CA HIS A 41 -1.93 17.53 -1.56
C HIS A 41 -3.19 18.30 -2.00
N CYS A 42 -4.17 17.63 -2.62
CA CYS A 42 -5.46 18.23 -2.98
C CYS A 42 -6.28 18.69 -1.76
N GLU A 43 -6.15 17.99 -0.64
CA GLU A 43 -6.73 18.35 0.67
C GLU A 43 -5.93 19.46 1.38
N ARG A 44 -4.96 20.08 0.69
CA ARG A 44 -4.11 21.20 1.14
C ARG A 44 -3.06 20.86 2.18
N PHE A 45 -2.75 19.58 2.37
CA PHE A 45 -1.55 19.17 3.10
C PHE A 45 -0.31 19.45 2.26
N VAL A 46 0.80 19.78 2.94
CA VAL A 46 2.02 20.25 2.29
C VAL A 46 3.14 19.24 2.47
N TYR A 47 3.71 18.81 1.35
CA TYR A 47 4.97 18.07 1.34
C TYR A 47 6.14 19.06 1.31
N ARG A 48 7.17 18.80 2.12
CA ARG A 48 8.42 19.56 2.12
C ARG A 48 9.21 19.34 0.83
N ASP A 49 9.28 18.09 0.38
CA ASP A 49 10.09 17.67 -0.76
C ASP A 49 9.58 16.33 -1.33
N ASP A 50 10.16 15.92 -2.47
CA ASP A 50 9.81 14.65 -3.13
C ASP A 50 10.25 13.41 -2.33
N VAL A 51 11.26 13.54 -1.45
CA VAL A 51 11.68 12.46 -0.56
C VAL A 51 10.57 12.14 0.44
N GLN A 52 9.97 13.16 1.07
CA GLN A 52 8.83 13.01 1.97
C GLN A 52 7.62 12.44 1.23
N ARG A 53 7.37 12.86 -0.01
CA ARG A 53 6.30 12.31 -0.84
C ARG A 53 6.47 10.81 -1.10
N LEU A 54 7.68 10.37 -1.45
CA LEU A 54 7.99 8.95 -1.65
C LEU A 54 7.88 8.16 -0.35
N ALA A 55 8.26 8.73 0.80
CA ALA A 55 8.08 8.08 2.10
C ALA A 55 6.60 7.82 2.42
N VAL A 56 5.71 8.78 2.11
CA VAL A 56 4.26 8.59 2.27
C VAL A 56 3.72 7.50 1.32
N ILE A 57 4.20 7.44 0.07
CA ILE A 57 3.85 6.35 -0.85
C ILE A 57 4.26 5.00 -0.25
N GLN A 58 5.47 4.90 0.31
CA GLN A 58 5.96 3.66 0.91
C GLN A 58 5.12 3.20 2.11
N GLU A 59 4.67 4.10 2.98
CA GLU A 59 3.75 3.73 4.08
C GLU A 59 2.41 3.17 3.58
N TYR A 60 1.83 3.77 2.54
CA TYR A 60 0.64 3.20 1.90
C TYR A 60 0.90 1.82 1.29
N LEU A 61 2.06 1.62 0.65
CA LEU A 61 2.43 0.33 0.08
C LEU A 61 2.57 -0.75 1.17
N VAL A 62 3.23 -0.42 2.28
CA VAL A 62 3.37 -1.32 3.42
C VAL A 62 2.00 -1.69 3.96
N PHE A 63 1.12 -0.72 4.19
CA PHE A 63 -0.25 -0.96 4.61
C PHE A 63 -0.97 -1.93 3.66
N LEU A 64 -0.88 -1.73 2.34
CA LEU A 64 -1.53 -2.60 1.36
C LEU A 64 -0.93 -4.01 1.31
N VAL A 65 0.35 -4.19 1.63
CA VAL A 65 0.95 -5.54 1.82
C VAL A 65 0.30 -6.24 3.01
N GLN A 66 0.06 -5.55 4.12
CA GLN A 66 -0.61 -6.14 5.28
C GLN A 66 -2.07 -6.50 4.97
N ILE A 67 -2.76 -5.69 4.17
CA ILE A 67 -4.12 -6.02 3.69
C ILE A 67 -4.08 -7.27 2.80
N ALA A 68 -3.15 -7.34 1.84
CA ALA A 68 -3.01 -8.50 0.96
C ALA A 68 -2.74 -9.79 1.75
N ASP A 69 -1.87 -9.73 2.76
CA ASP A 69 -1.55 -10.87 3.61
C ASP A 69 -2.77 -11.42 4.36
N ARG A 70 -3.66 -10.53 4.83
CA ARG A 70 -4.86 -10.90 5.60
C ARG A 70 -5.95 -11.47 4.71
N LEU A 71 -6.11 -10.93 3.50
CA LEU A 71 -7.00 -11.50 2.49
C LEU A 71 -6.49 -12.87 2.03
N ALA A 72 -5.19 -12.97 1.72
CA ALA A 72 -4.56 -14.22 1.32
C ALA A 72 -4.60 -15.29 2.41
N HIS A 73 -4.55 -14.92 3.69
CA HIS A 73 -4.72 -15.86 4.79
C HIS A 73 -6.12 -16.48 4.84
N ALA A 74 -7.16 -15.76 4.41
CA ALA A 74 -8.51 -16.28 4.35
C ALA A 74 -8.72 -17.17 3.12
N ASP A 75 -8.08 -16.85 2.00
CA ASP A 75 -8.37 -17.45 0.70
C ASP A 75 -7.39 -18.55 0.26
N LEU A 76 -6.14 -18.55 0.77
CA LEU A 76 -5.06 -19.42 0.33
C LEU A 76 -4.48 -20.25 1.50
N ASP A 77 -3.86 -21.38 1.17
CA ASP A 77 -3.05 -22.11 2.13
C ASP A 77 -1.74 -21.36 2.48
N GLU A 78 -1.02 -21.83 3.49
CA GLU A 78 0.19 -21.15 3.97
C GLU A 78 1.29 -21.07 2.90
N ALA A 79 1.44 -22.08 2.04
CA ALA A 79 2.49 -22.12 1.03
C ALA A 79 2.19 -21.15 -0.12
N ASP A 80 0.94 -21.11 -0.56
CA ASP A 80 0.47 -20.21 -1.61
C ASP A 80 0.42 -18.76 -1.12
N ARG A 81 -0.09 -18.51 0.09
CA ARG A 81 -0.02 -17.19 0.74
C ARG A 81 1.42 -16.69 0.79
N ARG A 82 2.36 -17.51 1.28
CA ARG A 82 3.78 -17.13 1.35
C ARG A 82 4.33 -16.79 -0.03
N THR A 83 4.02 -17.60 -1.03
CA THR A 83 4.46 -17.36 -2.41
C THR A 83 3.94 -16.03 -2.94
N LEU A 84 2.64 -15.76 -2.77
CA LEU A 84 2.01 -14.51 -3.20
C LEU A 84 2.65 -13.29 -2.54
N ILE A 85 2.76 -13.29 -1.21
CA ILE A 85 3.26 -12.12 -0.45
C ILE A 85 4.74 -11.86 -0.73
N VAL A 86 5.56 -12.91 -0.84
CA VAL A 86 6.99 -12.75 -1.19
C VAL A 86 7.15 -12.18 -2.59
N GLU A 87 6.41 -12.67 -3.58
CA GLU A 87 6.49 -12.13 -4.94
C GLU A 87 5.92 -10.71 -5.01
N PHE A 88 4.86 -10.40 -4.26
CA PHE A 88 4.29 -9.06 -4.19
C PHE A 88 5.29 -8.05 -3.61
N ALA A 89 5.94 -8.39 -2.49
CA ALA A 89 6.98 -7.56 -1.88
C ALA A 89 8.18 -7.34 -2.82
N LYS A 90 8.63 -8.38 -3.54
CA LYS A 90 9.71 -8.26 -4.55
C LYS A 90 9.34 -7.32 -5.69
N LYS A 91 8.10 -7.35 -6.16
CA LYS A 91 7.64 -6.43 -7.22
C LYS A 91 7.55 -4.99 -6.72
N LEU A 92 7.08 -4.79 -5.49
CA LEU A 92 7.08 -3.47 -4.86
C LEU A 92 8.49 -2.93 -4.62
N PHE A 93 9.45 -3.77 -4.23
CA PHE A 93 10.86 -3.41 -4.16
C PHE A 93 11.34 -2.79 -5.48
N GLY A 94 11.05 -3.45 -6.61
CA GLY A 94 11.41 -2.93 -7.93
C GLY A 94 10.73 -1.59 -8.22
N HIS A 95 9.43 -1.46 -7.96
CA HIS A 95 8.71 -0.20 -8.15
C HIS A 95 9.28 0.94 -7.31
N VAL A 96 9.55 0.72 -6.02
CA VAL A 96 10.14 1.73 -5.15
C VAL A 96 11.54 2.10 -5.62
N GLN A 97 12.37 1.10 -5.96
CA GLN A 97 13.74 1.32 -6.44
C GLN A 97 13.75 2.17 -7.71
N ASP A 98 13.01 1.76 -8.75
CA ASP A 98 13.02 2.41 -10.06
C ASP A 98 12.46 3.83 -9.97
N ASN A 99 11.28 4.02 -9.36
CA ASN A 99 10.66 5.34 -9.26
C ASN A 99 11.46 6.31 -8.39
N SER A 100 12.13 5.79 -7.34
CA SER A 100 12.97 6.65 -6.49
C SER A 100 14.25 7.05 -7.21
N GLN A 101 14.87 6.15 -8.00
CA GLN A 101 16.03 6.51 -8.82
C GLN A 101 15.69 7.53 -9.90
N ASP A 102 14.53 7.39 -10.55
CA ASP A 102 14.07 8.33 -11.56
C ASP A 102 13.84 9.74 -10.98
N LEU A 103 13.35 9.83 -9.73
CA LEU A 103 13.00 11.10 -9.10
C LEU A 103 14.15 11.75 -8.31
N LEU A 104 14.92 10.94 -7.58
CA LEU A 104 15.94 11.41 -6.62
C LEU A 104 17.37 11.20 -7.12
N GLY A 105 17.54 10.48 -8.23
CA GLY A 105 18.84 10.09 -8.76
C GLY A 105 19.39 8.79 -8.16
N PRO A 106 20.59 8.36 -8.57
CA PRO A 106 21.15 7.06 -8.22
C PRO A 106 21.26 6.84 -6.71
N GLY A 107 20.79 5.69 -6.25
CA GLY A 107 20.80 5.29 -4.84
C GLY A 107 20.18 3.92 -4.62
N ASP A 108 20.26 3.43 -3.39
CA ASP A 108 19.53 2.25 -2.90
C ASP A 108 18.31 2.71 -2.12
N TYR A 109 17.13 2.43 -2.67
CA TYR A 109 15.83 2.79 -2.10
C TYR A 109 14.98 1.56 -1.79
N GLY A 110 15.21 0.46 -2.51
CA GLY A 110 14.50 -0.80 -2.31
C GLY A 110 14.87 -1.49 -0.99
N ALA A 111 16.15 -1.53 -0.61
CA ALA A 111 16.53 -2.21 0.65
C ALA A 111 15.98 -1.48 1.89
N PRO A 112 16.04 -0.14 2.00
CA PRO A 112 15.34 0.60 3.05
C PRO A 112 13.84 0.33 3.10
N PHE A 113 13.17 0.21 1.96
CA PHE A 113 11.75 -0.12 1.90
C PHE A 113 11.43 -1.51 2.48
N ILE A 114 12.27 -2.52 2.23
CA ILE A 114 12.09 -3.84 2.83
C ILE A 114 12.30 -3.80 4.35
N ALA A 115 13.31 -3.07 4.83
CA ALA A 115 13.50 -2.89 6.27
C ALA A 115 12.31 -2.18 6.94
N LEU A 116 11.71 -1.20 6.26
CA LEU A 116 10.46 -0.56 6.70
C LEU A 116 9.31 -1.59 6.74
N LEU A 117 9.13 -2.38 5.69
CA LEU A 117 8.10 -3.41 5.62
C LEU A 117 8.23 -4.44 6.75
N ASP A 118 9.45 -4.89 7.06
CA ASP A 118 9.70 -5.86 8.14
C ASP A 118 9.34 -5.27 9.51
N THR A 119 9.76 -4.02 9.77
CA THR A 119 9.44 -3.31 11.02
C THR A 119 7.93 -3.20 11.20
N ARG A 120 7.25 -2.69 10.17
CA ARG A 120 5.80 -2.47 10.18
C ARG A 120 5.01 -3.76 10.27
N SER A 121 5.48 -4.85 9.66
CA SER A 121 4.82 -6.16 9.74
C SER A 121 4.73 -6.65 11.19
N GLY A 122 5.76 -6.37 12.01
CA GLY A 122 5.73 -6.64 13.45
C GLY A 122 4.68 -5.79 14.18
N GLU A 123 4.54 -4.52 13.83
CA GLU A 123 3.58 -3.59 14.43
C GLU A 123 2.13 -3.95 14.05
N TYR A 124 1.87 -4.21 12.76
CA TYR A 124 0.56 -4.61 12.25
C TYR A 124 0.12 -6.02 12.70
N ALA A 125 1.04 -6.85 13.22
CA ALA A 125 0.68 -8.15 13.79
C ALA A 125 -0.21 -8.01 15.04
N GLU A 126 -0.12 -6.89 15.76
CA GLU A 126 -0.90 -6.59 16.97
C GLU A 126 -2.33 -6.09 16.67
N PHE A 127 -2.65 -5.81 15.39
CA PHE A 127 -3.94 -5.23 15.00
C PHE A 127 -4.85 -6.24 14.31
N GLN A 128 -6.15 -6.04 14.50
CA GLN A 128 -7.18 -6.93 13.97
C GLN A 128 -7.61 -6.52 12.56
N PHE A 129 -7.97 -7.54 11.78
CA PHE A 129 -8.61 -7.44 10.47
C PHE A 129 -9.77 -8.45 10.45
N ALA A 130 -10.98 -7.97 10.18
CA ALA A 130 -12.21 -8.76 10.21
C ALA A 130 -12.96 -8.65 8.88
N ASP A 131 -14.14 -9.24 8.79
CA ASP A 131 -14.95 -9.28 7.56
C ASP A 131 -15.34 -7.88 7.03
N ASP A 132 -15.49 -6.90 7.94
CA ASP A 132 -15.74 -5.50 7.60
C ASP A 132 -14.47 -4.70 7.25
N GLY A 133 -13.29 -5.30 7.45
CA GLY A 133 -11.99 -4.80 7.03
C GLY A 133 -11.02 -4.51 8.19
N PRO A 134 -10.10 -3.55 8.01
CA PRO A 134 -9.12 -3.21 9.03
C PRO A 134 -9.78 -2.56 10.24
N SER A 135 -9.34 -2.94 11.45
CA SER A 135 -9.79 -2.30 12.68
C SER A 135 -9.37 -0.83 12.76
N TYR A 136 -10.00 -0.07 13.67
CA TYR A 136 -9.62 1.32 13.91
C TYR A 136 -8.14 1.48 14.29
N ALA A 137 -7.59 0.58 15.11
CA ALA A 137 -6.17 0.61 15.48
C ALA A 137 -5.24 0.44 14.26
N PHE A 138 -5.64 -0.43 13.32
CA PHE A 138 -4.93 -0.67 12.07
C PHE A 138 -4.86 0.60 11.20
N LEU A 139 -5.99 1.28 11.02
CA LEU A 139 -6.05 2.54 10.25
C LEU A 139 -5.38 3.71 10.96
N ARG A 140 -5.52 3.78 12.29
CA ARG A 140 -4.86 4.79 13.11
C ARG A 140 -3.34 4.65 13.04
N HIS A 141 -2.82 3.43 12.98
CA HIS A 141 -1.38 3.22 12.85
C HIS A 141 -0.86 3.78 11.51
N LEU A 142 -1.50 3.46 10.38
CA LEU A 142 -1.18 4.09 9.08
C LEU A 142 -1.20 5.62 9.17
N GLY A 143 -2.27 6.18 9.72
CA GLY A 143 -2.40 7.64 9.87
C GLY A 143 -1.32 8.24 10.77
N HIS A 144 -0.91 7.54 11.82
CA HIS A 144 0.17 7.97 12.71
C HIS A 144 1.51 8.01 11.99
N GLU A 145 1.87 6.96 11.25
CA GLU A 145 3.17 6.92 10.55
C GLU A 145 3.25 8.01 9.47
N ILE A 146 2.16 8.22 8.71
CA ILE A 146 2.09 9.30 7.72
C ILE A 146 2.16 10.67 8.40
N GLN A 147 1.47 10.88 9.53
CA GLN A 147 1.57 12.11 10.32
C GLN A 147 3.00 12.37 10.80
N SER A 148 3.70 11.35 11.28
CA SER A 148 5.09 11.44 11.72
C SER A 148 6.04 11.80 10.57
N ILE A 149 5.78 11.30 9.36
CA ILE A 149 6.54 11.67 8.15
C ILE A 149 6.25 13.12 7.75
N MET A 150 4.97 13.53 7.75
CA MET A 150 4.53 14.85 7.27
C MET A 150 4.77 15.98 8.28
N GLY A 151 4.93 15.65 9.56
CA GLY A 151 5.19 16.59 10.64
C GLY A 151 3.93 17.32 11.13
N GLU A 152 4.10 18.15 12.17
CA GLU A 152 3.00 18.80 12.91
C GLU A 152 2.84 20.30 12.59
N SER A 153 3.17 20.72 11.35
CA SER A 153 2.93 22.11 10.95
C SER A 153 1.43 22.43 11.01
N GLU A 154 1.08 23.72 11.02
CA GLU A 154 -0.33 24.14 11.07
C GLU A 154 -1.15 23.53 9.91
N GLU A 155 -0.53 23.43 8.73
CA GLU A 155 -1.11 22.80 7.54
C GLU A 155 -1.25 21.28 7.69
N ASN A 156 -0.32 20.62 8.38
CA ASN A 156 -0.22 19.16 8.46
C ASN A 156 -0.78 18.54 9.74
N ARG A 157 -1.27 19.34 10.70
CA ARG A 157 -1.74 18.88 12.03
C ARG A 157 -2.90 17.86 12.02
N TRP A 158 -3.58 17.71 10.89
CA TRP A 158 -4.77 16.86 10.72
C TRP A 158 -4.58 15.78 9.64
N VAL A 159 -3.34 15.46 9.30
CA VAL A 159 -3.04 14.41 8.32
C VAL A 159 -3.54 13.06 8.83
N ILE A 160 -3.34 12.76 10.11
CA ILE A 160 -3.81 11.49 10.70
C ILE A 160 -5.32 11.29 10.53
N ASP A 161 -6.13 12.32 10.78
CA ASP A 161 -7.59 12.24 10.65
C ASP A 161 -8.01 12.04 9.19
N GLN A 162 -7.41 12.78 8.25
CA GLN A 162 -7.67 12.58 6.83
C GLN A 162 -7.32 11.15 6.39
N VAL A 163 -6.18 10.63 6.82
CA VAL A 163 -5.73 9.28 6.46
C VAL A 163 -6.66 8.23 7.08
N MET A 164 -6.93 8.32 8.36
CA MET A 164 -7.70 7.32 9.09
C MET A 164 -9.18 7.29 8.65
N ASP A 165 -9.81 8.45 8.52
CA ASP A 165 -11.26 8.53 8.29
C ASP A 165 -11.64 8.46 6.80
N LYS A 166 -10.70 8.72 5.89
CA LYS A 166 -10.97 8.72 4.44
C LYS A 166 -9.96 7.90 3.66
N ASP A 167 -8.70 8.31 3.59
CA ASP A 167 -7.77 7.79 2.58
C ASP A 167 -7.44 6.31 2.82
N GLY A 168 -7.24 5.89 4.07
CA GLY A 168 -6.97 4.52 4.47
C GLY A 168 -8.13 3.57 4.16
N TRP A 169 -9.37 3.98 4.48
CA TRP A 169 -10.58 3.24 4.10
C TRP A 169 -10.75 3.11 2.59
N ASP A 170 -10.51 4.21 1.86
CA ASP A 170 -10.64 4.22 0.41
C ASP A 170 -9.55 3.36 -0.27
N ALA A 171 -8.31 3.42 0.22
CA ALA A 171 -7.21 2.58 -0.23
C ALA A 171 -7.52 1.09 0.01
N TYR A 172 -7.98 0.73 1.21
CA TYR A 172 -8.39 -0.63 1.54
C TYR A 172 -9.50 -1.12 0.60
N LYS A 173 -10.60 -0.37 0.44
CA LYS A 173 -11.74 -0.80 -0.36
C LYS A 173 -11.37 -1.01 -1.83
N HIS A 174 -10.59 -0.09 -2.39
CA HIS A 174 -10.09 -0.21 -3.75
C HIS A 174 -9.18 -1.43 -3.92
N PHE A 175 -8.25 -1.63 -2.99
CA PHE A 175 -7.29 -2.72 -3.06
C PHE A 175 -7.94 -4.09 -2.83
N ALA A 176 -8.80 -4.24 -1.82
CA ALA A 176 -9.48 -5.50 -1.52
C ALA A 176 -10.42 -5.92 -2.65
N ARG A 177 -11.12 -4.96 -3.29
CA ARG A 177 -11.88 -5.25 -4.51
C ARG A 177 -10.97 -5.71 -5.63
N ALA A 178 -9.87 -5.02 -5.87
CA ALA A 178 -8.94 -5.38 -6.92
C ALA A 178 -8.32 -6.77 -6.69
N TYR A 179 -7.97 -7.09 -5.44
CA TYR A 179 -7.48 -8.41 -5.04
C TYR A 179 -8.48 -9.49 -5.45
N ARG A 180 -9.74 -9.40 -5.00
CA ARG A 180 -10.77 -10.42 -5.30
C ARG A 180 -10.95 -10.62 -6.80
N ASN A 181 -11.04 -9.54 -7.57
CA ASN A 181 -11.20 -9.61 -9.01
C ASN A 181 -10.01 -10.27 -9.75
N LEU A 182 -8.82 -10.34 -9.15
CA LEU A 182 -7.65 -10.99 -9.77
C LEU A 182 -7.61 -12.51 -9.52
N PHE A 183 -8.38 -12.99 -8.54
CA PHE A 183 -8.56 -14.42 -8.23
C PHE A 183 -9.84 -15.01 -8.83
N GLU A 184 -10.73 -14.16 -9.35
CA GLU A 184 -11.86 -14.54 -10.21
C GLU A 184 -11.38 -14.85 -11.65
#